data_AF-W9I9M8-F1
#
_entry.id   AF-W9I9M8-F1
#
_cell.length_a   1.000
_cell.length_b   1.000
_cell.length_c   1.000
_cell.angle_alpha   90.00
_cell.angle_beta   90.00
_cell.angle_gamma   90.00
#
_symmetry.space_group_name_H-M   'P 1'
#
loop_
_entity.id
_entity.type
_entity.pdbx_description
1 polymer ?
#
loop_
_entity_poly.entity_id
_entity_poly.type
_entity_poly.pdbx_seq_one_letter_code
_entity_poly.pdbx_strand_id
1 'polypeptide(L)'
;MSGIAKRFQEANQDTYLAGLWKRMIHSDLTWKTNASEGAEVVRNESYTPTWSWALVFGGCTTLRALRERYDGLPKPLVRLVDERVIAEPPRGDPTWLLRLAELDIDCMLFCYR
;
A
#
# COMPACT_ATOMS: atom_id res chain seq x y z
N MET A 1 4.14 -12.57 7.30
CA MET A 1 3.28 -11.65 8.10
C MET A 1 1.79 -11.94 7.88
N SER A 2 1.28 -13.13 8.23
CA SER A 2 -0.10 -13.53 7.84
C SER A 2 -1.16 -13.45 8.96
N GLY A 3 -0.77 -13.49 10.24
CA GLY A 3 -1.75 -13.53 11.34
C GLY A 3 -2.40 -12.19 11.67
N ILE A 4 -1.60 -11.12 11.76
CA ILE A 4 -2.07 -9.80 12.18
C ILE A 4 -2.94 -9.17 11.08
N ALA A 5 -2.44 -9.09 9.84
CA ALA A 5 -3.20 -8.53 8.73
C ALA A 5 -4.55 -9.24 8.51
N LYS A 6 -4.61 -10.57 8.67
CA LYS A 6 -5.86 -11.33 8.58
C LYS A 6 -6.87 -10.91 9.66
N ARG A 7 -6.45 -10.80 10.92
CA ARG A 7 -7.31 -10.36 12.02
C ARG A 7 -7.81 -8.93 11.84
N PHE A 8 -6.95 -8.03 11.37
CA PHE A 8 -7.34 -6.64 11.11
C PHE A 8 -8.31 -6.53 9.93
N GLN A 9 -8.12 -7.34 8.88
CA GLN A 9 -9.07 -7.43 7.76
C GLN A 9 -10.44 -7.91 8.23
N GLU A 10 -10.50 -8.96 9.05
CA GLU A 10 -11.74 -9.46 9.66
C GLU A 10 -12.41 -8.40 10.55
N ALA A 11 -11.65 -7.72 11.41
CA ALA A 11 -12.17 -6.73 12.35
C ALA A 11 -12.63 -5.43 11.67
N ASN A 12 -11.88 -4.95 10.68
CA ASN A 12 -12.14 -3.67 10.00
C ASN A 12 -13.00 -3.81 8.75
N GLN A 13 -13.33 -5.05 8.35
CA GLN A 13 -14.02 -5.37 7.10
C GLN A 13 -13.35 -4.68 5.90
N ASP A 14 -12.02 -4.77 5.84
CA ASP A 14 -11.19 -4.08 4.85
C ASP A 14 -10.18 -5.04 4.23
N THR A 15 -9.88 -4.86 2.94
CA THR A 15 -9.02 -5.78 2.20
C THR A 15 -7.57 -5.34 2.29
N TYR A 16 -6.70 -6.24 2.76
CA TYR A 16 -5.26 -5.99 2.80
C TYR A 16 -4.62 -6.35 1.46
N LEU A 17 -4.14 -5.34 0.75
CA LEU A 17 -3.52 -5.43 -0.57
C LEU A 17 -2.01 -5.20 -0.43
N ALA A 18 -1.25 -6.29 -0.36
CA ALA A 18 0.20 -6.31 -0.46
C ALA A 18 0.98 -5.37 0.49
N GLY A 19 0.40 -4.90 1.60
CA GLY A 19 1.02 -3.84 2.43
C GLY A 19 0.05 -2.74 2.82
N LEU A 20 -0.96 -2.50 1.98
CA LEU A 20 -1.87 -1.36 2.09
C LEU A 20 -3.30 -1.82 2.36
N TRP A 21 -4.14 -0.93 2.86
CA TRP A 21 -5.56 -1.20 3.07
C TRP A 21 -6.40 -0.63 1.91
N LYS A 22 -7.26 -1.44 1.31
CA LYS A 22 -8.06 -1.03 0.13
C LYS A 22 -8.87 0.23 0.40
N ARG A 23 -9.52 0.34 1.56
CA ARG A 23 -10.30 1.55 1.92
C ARG A 23 -9.44 2.80 2.04
N MET A 24 -8.18 2.65 2.45
CA MET A 24 -7.24 3.76 2.65
C MET A 24 -6.24 3.90 1.52
N ILE A 25 -6.39 3.17 0.41
CA ILE A 25 -5.39 3.05 -0.65
C ILE A 25 -4.91 4.42 -1.19
N HIS A 26 -5.82 5.39 -1.28
CA HIS A 26 -5.53 6.76 -1.72
C HIS A 26 -4.55 7.51 -0.80
N SER A 27 -4.60 7.23 0.50
CA SER A 27 -3.68 7.79 1.49
C SER A 27 -2.46 6.90 1.66
N ASP A 28 -2.67 5.58 1.68
CA ASP A 28 -1.65 4.57 1.88
C ASP A 28 -0.58 4.58 0.77
N LEU A 29 -0.95 4.91 -0.48
CA LEU A 29 -0.02 5.11 -1.60
C LEU A 29 0.90 6.33 -1.44
N THR A 30 0.67 7.19 -0.44
CA THR A 30 1.51 8.38 -0.18
C THR A 30 2.68 8.11 0.77
N TRP A 31 2.95 6.84 1.06
CA TRP A 31 4.12 6.45 1.84
C TRP A 31 5.42 6.92 1.18
N LYS A 32 6.43 7.21 2.00
CA LYS A 32 7.76 7.61 1.54
C LYS A 32 8.85 7.00 2.40
N THR A 33 10.05 6.89 1.85
CA THR A 33 11.25 6.51 2.59
C THR A 33 12.09 7.74 2.93
N ASN A 34 13.04 7.58 3.84
CA ASN A 34 14.11 8.53 4.09
C ASN A 34 15.37 8.26 3.22
N ALA A 35 15.24 7.55 2.09
CA ALA A 35 16.38 7.28 1.19
C ALA A 35 16.99 8.59 0.65
N SER A 36 16.17 9.59 0.36
CA SER A 36 16.63 10.92 -0.07
C SER A 36 17.41 11.67 1.02
N GLU A 37 17.30 11.24 2.28
CA GLU A 37 18.02 11.80 3.43
C GLU A 37 19.32 11.02 3.71
N GLY A 38 19.70 10.09 2.82
CA GLY A 38 20.94 9.31 2.92
C GLY A 38 20.82 7.98 3.65
N ALA A 39 19.59 7.56 4.01
CA ALA A 39 19.38 6.24 4.60
C ALA A 39 19.63 5.12 3.59
N GLU A 40 20.31 4.05 4.02
CA GLU A 40 20.48 2.85 3.23
C GLU A 40 19.13 2.13 3.11
N VAL A 41 18.62 2.06 1.88
CA VAL A 41 17.33 1.47 1.54
C VAL A 41 17.53 0.48 0.40
N VAL A 42 17.06 -0.74 0.61
CA VAL A 42 17.12 -1.84 -0.37
C VAL A 42 15.69 -2.13 -0.84
N ARG A 43 15.51 -2.35 -2.15
CA ARG A 43 14.24 -2.76 -2.75
C ARG A 43 14.27 -4.24 -3.10
N ASN A 44 13.22 -4.98 -2.77
CA ASN A 44 13.05 -6.39 -3.16
C ASN A 44 11.80 -6.56 -4.03
N GLU A 45 11.99 -6.53 -5.34
CA GLU A 45 10.91 -6.62 -6.33
C GLU A 45 10.42 -8.05 -6.60
N SER A 46 11.10 -9.06 -6.04
CA SER A 46 10.86 -10.47 -6.40
C SER A 46 9.43 -10.95 -6.07
N TYR A 47 8.82 -10.41 -5.01
CA TYR A 47 7.54 -10.90 -4.49
C TYR A 47 6.64 -9.79 -3.93
N THR A 48 6.96 -8.53 -4.21
CA THR A 48 6.23 -7.39 -3.66
C THR A 48 6.02 -6.34 -4.74
N PRO A 49 4.77 -5.87 -4.95
CA PRO A 49 4.50 -4.86 -5.96
C PRO A 49 5.23 -3.55 -5.67
N THR A 50 5.61 -2.86 -6.74
CA THR A 50 6.39 -1.61 -6.69
C THR A 50 5.68 -0.48 -5.94
N TRP A 51 4.35 -0.52 -5.85
CA TRP A 51 3.53 0.47 -5.14
C TRP A 51 3.39 0.20 -3.63
N SER A 52 3.86 -0.95 -3.13
CA SER A 52 3.78 -1.28 -1.70
C SER A 52 5.01 -0.84 -0.92
N TRP A 53 4.81 -0.37 0.31
CA TRP A 53 5.91 -0.09 1.23
C TRP A 53 6.71 -1.35 1.60
N ALA A 54 6.10 -2.54 1.52
CA ALA A 54 6.76 -3.80 1.84
C ALA A 54 7.89 -4.15 0.85
N LEU A 55 7.99 -3.42 -0.27
CA LEU A 55 9.09 -3.50 -1.22
C LEU A 55 10.42 -3.08 -0.58
N VAL A 56 10.36 -2.18 0.40
CA VAL A 56 11.51 -1.48 0.96
C VAL A 56 11.97 -2.13 2.26
N PHE A 57 13.28 -2.36 2.35
CA PHE A 57 14.00 -2.82 3.53
C PHE A 57 15.07 -1.81 3.92
N GLY A 58 15.34 -1.68 5.22
CA GLY A 58 16.22 -0.64 5.75
C GLY A 58 15.55 0.73 5.79
N GLY A 59 16.27 1.70 6.37
CA GLY A 59 15.75 3.05 6.61
C GLY A 59 14.44 3.08 7.41
N CYS A 60 13.63 4.11 7.16
CA CYS A 60 12.30 4.26 7.72
C CYS A 60 11.27 4.57 6.63
N THR A 61 10.16 3.83 6.65
CA THR A 61 8.97 4.16 5.86
C THR A 61 8.02 4.99 6.71
N THR A 62 7.62 6.15 6.19
CA THR A 62 6.65 7.02 6.83
C THR A 62 5.40 7.09 5.97
N LEU A 63 4.24 6.93 6.60
CA LEU A 63 2.96 7.22 5.99
C LEU A 63 2.51 8.59 6.51
N ARG A 64 2.13 9.49 5.60
CA ARG A 64 1.52 10.75 6.01
C ARG A 64 0.08 10.46 6.41
N ALA A 65 -0.12 10.01 7.64
CA ALA A 65 -1.44 10.00 8.25
C ALA A 65 -1.96 11.44 8.17
N LEU A 66 -3.04 11.65 7.42
CA LEU A 66 -3.71 12.95 7.30
C LEU A 66 -4.33 13.29 8.66
N ARG A 67 -3.51 13.71 9.64
CA ARG A 67 -4.01 14.37 10.85
C ARG A 67 -4.52 15.74 10.45
N GLU A 68 -5.84 15.83 10.31
CA GLU A 68 -6.71 16.84 10.95
C GLU A 68 -6.28 18.32 10.90
N ARG A 69 -5.49 18.76 9.92
CA ARG A 69 -5.25 20.22 9.72
C ARG A 69 -6.39 20.93 8.98
N TYR A 70 -7.35 20.16 8.47
CA TYR A 70 -8.56 20.66 7.85
C TYR A 70 -9.73 19.91 8.48
N ASP A 71 -10.81 20.61 8.84
CA ASP A 71 -12.05 20.08 9.46
C ASP A 71 -12.81 19.05 8.59
N GLY A 72 -12.17 18.49 7.57
CA GLY A 72 -12.71 17.43 6.71
C GLY A 72 -11.61 16.48 6.25
N LEU A 73 -11.99 15.22 6.02
CA LEU A 73 -11.12 14.25 5.37
C LEU A 73 -10.68 14.83 4.00
N PRO A 74 -9.37 14.89 3.71
CA PRO A 74 -8.90 15.36 2.42
C PRO A 74 -9.57 14.58 1.32
N LYS A 75 -10.19 15.28 0.36
CA LYS A 75 -10.80 14.63 -0.79
C LYS A 75 -9.69 13.89 -1.54
N PRO A 76 -9.78 12.56 -1.69
CA PRO A 76 -8.75 11.81 -2.40
C PRO A 76 -8.64 12.35 -3.83
N LEU A 77 -7.42 12.51 -4.34
CA LEU A 77 -7.14 12.91 -5.73
C LEU A 77 -6.96 11.70 -6.65
N VAL A 78 -6.92 10.51 -6.08
CA VAL A 78 -6.87 9.24 -6.82
C VAL A 78 -8.04 8.37 -6.39
N ARG A 79 -8.58 7.61 -7.33
CA ARG A 79 -9.62 6.62 -7.09
C ARG A 79 -9.13 5.26 -7.56
N LEU A 80 -9.31 4.24 -6.74
CA LEU A 80 -9.09 2.86 -7.16
C LEU A 80 -10.24 2.45 -8.10
N VAL A 81 -9.89 2.04 -9.30
CA VAL A 81 -10.81 1.58 -10.34
C VAL A 81 -10.95 0.06 -10.26
N ASP A 82 -9.82 -0.64 -10.23
CA ASP A 82 -9.77 -2.10 -10.15
C ASP A 82 -8.47 -2.56 -9.48
N GLU A 83 -8.46 -3.81 -9.01
CA GLU A 83 -7.27 -4.46 -8.49
C GLU A 83 -7.14 -5.91 -9.00
N ARG A 84 -5.91 -6.31 -9.36
CA ARG A 84 -5.61 -7.68 -9.77
C ARG A 84 -4.50 -8.24 -8.91
N VAL A 85 -4.86 -9.10 -7.96
CA VAL A 85 -3.92 -9.76 -7.03
C VAL A 85 -3.98 -11.27 -7.22
N ILE A 86 -2.86 -11.87 -7.60
CA ILE A 86 -2.69 -13.31 -7.80
C ILE A 86 -1.58 -13.80 -6.87
N ALA A 87 -1.93 -14.70 -5.95
CA ALA A 87 -0.96 -15.41 -5.13
C ALA A 87 -0.31 -16.57 -5.90
N GLU A 88 0.96 -16.88 -5.62
CA GLU A 88 1.56 -18.12 -6.13
C GLU A 88 0.90 -19.37 -5.50
N PRO A 89 0.71 -20.46 -6.28
CA PRO A 89 0.20 -21.71 -5.74
C PRO A 89 1.23 -22.42 -4.85
N PRO A 90 0.79 -23.23 -3.88
CA PRO A 90 1.63 -23.73 -2.79
C PRO A 90 2.49 -24.90 -3.25
N ARG A 91 3.79 -24.68 -3.50
CA ARG A 91 4.80 -25.76 -3.54
C ARG A 91 5.85 -25.63 -2.44
N GLY A 92 5.39 -25.24 -1.25
CA GLY A 92 6.19 -25.17 -0.02
C GLY A 92 6.00 -23.84 0.69
N ASP A 93 5.38 -23.91 1.88
CA ASP A 93 5.18 -22.83 2.87
C ASP A 93 4.20 -21.68 2.49
N PRO A 94 3.01 -21.56 3.13
CA PRO A 94 1.92 -20.67 2.72
C PRO A 94 2.11 -19.23 3.22
N THR A 95 3.20 -18.60 2.83
CA THR A 95 3.48 -17.22 3.23
C THR A 95 3.45 -16.29 2.02
N TRP A 96 2.22 -15.97 1.58
CA TRP A 96 1.83 -14.67 0.96
C TRP A 96 2.63 -14.16 -0.25
N LEU A 97 3.41 -14.99 -0.94
CA LEU A 97 4.13 -14.60 -2.15
C LEU A 97 3.12 -14.22 -3.25
N LEU A 98 3.15 -12.96 -3.65
CA LEU A 98 2.34 -12.45 -4.74
C LEU A 98 3.06 -12.75 -6.04
N ARG A 99 2.40 -13.48 -6.94
CA ARG A 99 2.84 -13.65 -8.32
C ARG A 99 2.62 -12.36 -9.11
N LEU A 100 1.51 -11.69 -8.82
CA LEU A 100 1.08 -10.48 -9.52
C LEU A 100 0.23 -9.63 -8.60
N ALA A 101 0.46 -8.32 -8.62
CA ALA A 101 -0.36 -7.35 -7.91
C ALA A 101 -0.37 -6.01 -8.66
N GLU A 102 -1.49 -5.73 -9.31
CA GLU A 102 -1.71 -4.52 -10.11
C GLU A 102 -2.88 -3.73 -9.55
N LEU A 103 -2.79 -2.41 -9.67
CA LEU A 103 -3.83 -1.46 -9.29
C LEU A 103 -4.11 -0.56 -10.48
N ASP A 104 -5.38 -0.49 -10.87
CA ASP A 104 -5.84 0.53 -11.81
C ASP A 104 -6.35 1.72 -11.00
N ILE A 105 -5.71 2.87 -11.18
CA ILE A 105 -6.05 4.10 -10.48
C ILE A 105 -6.39 5.23 -11.46
N ASP A 106 -7.38 6.02 -11.10
CA ASP A 106 -7.84 7.19 -11.84
C ASP A 106 -7.41 8.46 -11.10
N CYS A 107 -6.67 9.33 -11.78
CA CYS A 107 -6.21 10.60 -11.25
C CYS A 107 -7.25 11.69 -11.52
N MET A 108 -7.82 12.24 -10.47
CA MET A 108 -8.80 13.31 -10.58
C MET A 108 -8.08 14.66 -10.65
N LEU A 109 -8.28 15.38 -11.76
CA LEU A 109 -7.82 16.75 -11.90
C LEU A 109 -8.65 17.67 -11.01
N PHE A 110 -7.99 18.37 -10.10
CA PHE A 110 -8.57 19.52 -9.42
C PHE A 110 -8.26 20.78 -10.23
N CYS A 111 -9.22 21.23 -11.03
CA CYS A 111 -9.17 22.57 -11.58
C CYS A 111 -9.51 23.54 -10.45
N TYR A 112 -8.53 24.28 -9.95
CA TYR A 112 -8.78 25.46 -9.13
C TYR A 112 -9.55 26.46 -9.99
N ARG A 113 -10.78 26.79 -9.59
CA ARG A 113 -11.56 27.90 -10.15
C ARG A 113 -11.36 29.13 -9.29
#